data_AF-A0A8X7MYP6-F1
#
_entry.id   AF-A0A8X7MYP6-F1
#
_cell.length_a   1.000
_cell.length_b   1.000
_cell.length_c   1.000
_cell.angle_alpha   90.00
_cell.angle_beta   90.00
_cell.angle_gamma   90.00
#
_symmetry.space_group_name_H-M   'P 1'
#
loop_
_entity.id
_entity.type
_entity.pdbx_description
1 polymer ?
#
loop_
_entity_poly.entity_id
_entity_poly.type
_entity_poly.pdbx_seq_one_letter_code
_entity_poly.pdbx_strand_id
1 'polypeptide(L)'
;MWDSLWTSLPTHTQTTLLKAQLLCFCLPSDPDRARPLLREASAPHFPWHLIQINGSPLQGTSCRKIRLAQTPSTPYPVNWHVRQDTLPESWAVAWKELHAVPLPSSAITSCYLWMHRRAWLARTGATVAPCPLCDTTKAEAQEHAYVTCPSILDVWLAVIPLLRALGIGDSLSHNAPDTVLGWQQVREHRHRLILWRTAIVHWIASIRSPALSRQSTTLSFSLALPSQSVIASSITTLVAEGIQSDWARIRRRPTLTPGPASRLFDERWVSSSSFVRRVTDSDTSITFIIPPSL
;
A
#
# COMPACT_ATOMS: atom_id res chain seq x y z
N MET A 1 -0.94 -44.71 -11.91
CA MET A 1 -0.68 -44.02 -10.61
C MET A 1 -1.77 -43.01 -10.26
N TRP A 2 -2.41 -42.37 -11.25
CA TRP A 2 -3.56 -41.48 -11.02
C TRP A 2 -4.84 -42.24 -10.61
N ASP A 3 -5.12 -43.39 -11.22
CA ASP A 3 -6.36 -44.15 -10.97
C ASP A 3 -6.47 -44.71 -9.55
N SER A 4 -5.34 -45.09 -8.93
CA SER A 4 -5.30 -45.54 -7.53
C SER A 4 -5.52 -44.39 -6.53
N LEU A 5 -5.18 -43.17 -6.92
CA LEU A 5 -5.41 -41.96 -6.12
C LEU A 5 -6.82 -41.41 -6.33
N TRP A 6 -7.38 -41.58 -7.52
CA TRP A 6 -8.76 -41.21 -7.82
C TRP A 6 -9.77 -42.09 -7.08
N THR A 7 -9.53 -43.40 -7.08
CA THR A 7 -10.39 -44.39 -6.41
C THR A 7 -10.33 -44.36 -4.89
N SER A 8 -9.28 -43.76 -4.30
CA SER A 8 -9.16 -43.63 -2.83
C SER A 8 -9.90 -42.42 -2.26
N LEU A 9 -10.43 -41.54 -3.11
CA LEU A 9 -11.24 -40.40 -2.67
C LEU A 9 -12.67 -40.83 -2.31
N PRO A 10 -13.30 -40.23 -1.30
CA PRO A 10 -14.73 -40.44 -1.02
C PRO A 10 -15.60 -40.07 -2.23
N THR A 11 -16.70 -40.82 -2.45
CA THR A 11 -17.57 -40.67 -3.63
C THR A 11 -18.12 -39.24 -3.80
N HIS A 12 -18.44 -38.55 -2.69
CA HIS A 12 -18.91 -37.16 -2.75
C HIS A 12 -17.82 -36.20 -3.29
N THR A 13 -16.56 -36.44 -2.94
CA THR A 13 -15.40 -35.66 -3.40
C THR A 13 -15.15 -35.91 -4.87
N GLN A 14 -15.18 -37.17 -5.32
CA GLN A 14 -15.09 -37.52 -6.74
C GLN A 14 -16.20 -36.82 -7.54
N THR A 15 -17.44 -36.85 -7.03
CA THR A 15 -18.60 -36.22 -7.69
C THR A 15 -18.45 -34.69 -7.77
N THR A 16 -17.89 -34.06 -6.74
CA THR A 16 -17.67 -32.60 -6.71
C THR A 16 -16.57 -32.19 -7.70
N LEU A 17 -15.47 -32.95 -7.76
CA LEU A 17 -14.39 -32.72 -8.72
C LEU A 17 -14.85 -32.97 -10.17
N LEU A 18 -15.67 -34.01 -10.39
CA LEU A 18 -16.31 -34.27 -11.68
C LEU A 18 -17.32 -33.20 -12.09
N LYS A 19 -17.91 -32.46 -11.15
CA LYS A 19 -18.74 -31.29 -11.44
C LYS A 19 -17.91 -30.03 -11.67
N ALA A 20 -16.81 -29.86 -10.94
CA ALA A 20 -15.91 -28.72 -11.08
C ALA A 20 -15.22 -28.67 -12.46
N GLN A 21 -14.88 -29.83 -13.06
CA GLN A 21 -14.35 -29.91 -14.43
C GLN A 21 -15.38 -29.51 -15.51
N LEU A 22 -16.68 -29.53 -15.19
CA LEU A 22 -17.77 -29.17 -16.10
C LEU A 22 -18.12 -27.68 -16.00
N LEU A 23 -17.55 -26.95 -15.04
CA LEU A 23 -17.69 -25.51 -14.97
C LEU A 23 -16.86 -24.91 -16.12
N CYS A 24 -17.54 -24.27 -17.08
CA CYS A 24 -16.89 -23.63 -18.21
C CYS A 24 -15.83 -22.65 -17.70
N PHE A 25 -14.56 -22.98 -17.96
CA PHE A 25 -13.50 -21.99 -18.02
C PHE A 25 -13.83 -21.10 -19.23
N CYS A 26 -14.58 -20.03 -18.99
CA CYS A 26 -14.78 -19.02 -20.03
C CYS A 26 -13.40 -18.42 -20.34
N LEU A 27 -12.88 -18.73 -21.54
CA LEU A 27 -11.70 -18.07 -22.10
C LEU A 27 -11.96 -16.55 -22.08
N PRO A 28 -11.00 -15.75 -21.60
CA PRO A 28 -11.16 -14.31 -21.52
C PRO A 28 -11.17 -13.69 -22.92
N SER A 29 -11.93 -12.61 -23.08
CA SER A 29 -11.81 -11.70 -24.22
C SER A 29 -10.58 -10.77 -24.12
N ASP A 30 -9.86 -10.79 -22.98
CA ASP A 30 -8.70 -9.93 -22.71
C ASP A 30 -7.64 -10.70 -21.89
N PRO A 31 -6.45 -11.01 -22.47
CA PRO A 31 -5.40 -11.81 -21.83
C PRO A 31 -4.65 -11.09 -20.69
N ASP A 32 -4.77 -9.77 -20.55
CA ASP A 32 -3.95 -8.98 -19.61
C ASP A 32 -4.60 -8.75 -18.23
N ARG A 33 -5.81 -9.28 -18.03
CA ARG A 33 -6.60 -9.03 -16.81
C ARG A 33 -6.38 -10.11 -15.76
N ALA A 34 -5.61 -9.81 -14.71
CA ALA A 34 -5.54 -10.66 -13.52
C ALA A 34 -6.91 -10.70 -12.81
N ARG A 35 -7.54 -11.87 -12.71
CA ARG A 35 -8.70 -12.09 -11.81
C ARG A 35 -8.24 -12.67 -10.47
N PRO A 36 -8.87 -12.29 -9.34
CA PRO A 36 -8.76 -13.09 -8.13
C PRO A 36 -9.41 -14.44 -8.40
N LEU A 37 -8.59 -15.50 -8.40
CA LEU A 37 -9.09 -16.87 -8.31
C LEU A 37 -9.85 -16.96 -6.98
N LEU A 38 -11.15 -17.27 -7.03
CA LEU A 38 -11.91 -17.67 -5.86
C LEU A 38 -11.25 -18.94 -5.32
N ARG A 39 -10.38 -18.77 -4.33
CA ARG A 39 -9.69 -19.86 -3.65
C ARG A 39 -10.68 -20.51 -2.71
N GLU A 40 -10.95 -21.79 -2.94
CA GLU A 40 -11.45 -22.64 -1.89
C GLU A 40 -10.29 -22.88 -0.90
N ALA A 41 -10.17 -21.99 0.09
CA ALA A 41 -9.03 -21.95 1.01
C ALA A 41 -8.88 -23.22 1.87
N SER A 42 -9.91 -24.06 1.91
CA SER A 42 -9.99 -25.28 2.70
C SER A 42 -9.93 -26.56 1.88
N ALA A 43 -9.65 -26.53 0.57
CA ALA A 43 -9.60 -27.74 -0.26
C ALA A 43 -8.53 -28.71 0.28
N PRO A 44 -8.92 -29.79 0.99
CA PRO A 44 -7.98 -30.62 1.76
C PRO A 44 -7.13 -31.51 0.85
N HIS A 45 -7.52 -31.64 -0.42
CA HIS A 45 -6.83 -32.44 -1.43
C HIS A 45 -5.92 -31.61 -2.33
N PHE A 46 -5.90 -30.28 -2.21
CA PHE A 46 -4.99 -29.47 -3.00
C PHE A 46 -3.59 -29.58 -2.40
N PRO A 47 -2.56 -29.99 -3.15
CA PRO A 47 -1.24 -30.27 -2.61
C PRO A 47 -0.46 -28.97 -2.39
N TRP A 48 -0.93 -28.14 -1.45
CA TRP A 48 -0.32 -26.84 -1.08
C TRP A 48 1.17 -26.97 -0.73
N HIS A 49 1.57 -28.13 -0.22
CA HIS A 49 2.95 -28.47 0.12
C HIS A 49 3.86 -28.66 -1.11
N LEU A 50 3.31 -28.97 -2.29
CA LEU A 50 4.07 -29.12 -3.55
C LEU A 50 4.21 -27.80 -4.31
N ILE A 51 3.45 -26.76 -3.94
CA ILE A 51 3.54 -25.47 -4.61
C ILE A 51 4.85 -24.81 -4.21
N GLN A 52 5.65 -24.50 -5.23
CA GLN A 52 6.87 -23.74 -5.07
C GLN A 52 6.71 -22.37 -5.73
N ILE A 53 7.28 -21.34 -5.11
CA ILE A 53 7.43 -20.00 -5.68
C ILE A 53 8.93 -19.73 -5.75
N ASN A 54 9.45 -19.57 -6.97
CA ASN A 54 10.88 -19.43 -7.24
C ASN A 54 11.71 -20.56 -6.58
N GLY A 55 11.27 -21.81 -6.71
CA GLY A 55 11.93 -22.99 -6.15
C GLY A 55 11.81 -23.16 -4.62
N SER A 56 11.14 -22.23 -3.91
CA SER A 56 10.90 -22.35 -2.47
C SER A 56 9.47 -22.84 -2.19
N PRO A 57 9.24 -23.79 -1.27
CA PRO A 57 7.90 -24.20 -0.87
C PRO A 57 7.05 -23.02 -0.41
N LEU A 58 5.76 -23.03 -0.76
CA LEU A 58 4.81 -21.96 -0.42
C LEU A 58 4.77 -21.69 1.09
N GLN A 59 4.82 -22.74 1.92
CA GLN A 59 4.84 -22.66 3.39
C GLN A 59 6.08 -21.91 3.93
N GLY A 60 7.22 -22.00 3.23
CA GLY A 60 8.47 -21.30 3.57
C GLY A 60 8.60 -19.93 2.90
N THR A 61 7.53 -19.45 2.26
CA THR A 61 7.58 -18.28 1.40
C THR A 61 6.57 -17.23 1.85
N SER A 62 7.08 -16.11 2.42
CA SER A 62 6.23 -14.98 2.79
C SER A 62 5.94 -14.08 1.58
N CYS A 63 4.81 -13.36 1.59
CA CYS A 63 4.51 -12.34 0.56
C CYS A 63 5.60 -11.26 0.45
N ARG A 64 6.38 -11.04 1.53
CA ARG A 64 7.56 -10.17 1.52
C ARG A 64 8.72 -10.81 0.78
N LYS A 65 9.03 -12.09 1.03
CA LYS A 65 10.10 -12.84 0.36
C LYS A 65 9.86 -12.93 -1.14
N ILE A 66 8.62 -13.19 -1.57
CA ILE A 66 8.23 -13.20 -2.98
C ILE A 66 8.39 -11.82 -3.59
N ARG A 67 7.87 -10.77 -2.93
CA ARG A 67 8.00 -9.39 -3.43
C ARG A 67 9.47 -9.01 -3.63
N LEU A 68 10.34 -9.33 -2.68
CA LEU A 68 11.77 -9.05 -2.80
C LEU A 68 12.42 -9.87 -3.92
N ALA A 69 12.06 -11.15 -4.08
CA ALA A 69 12.59 -12.01 -5.15
C ALA A 69 12.06 -11.65 -6.55
N GLN A 70 10.85 -11.07 -6.62
CA GLN A 70 10.24 -10.54 -7.84
C GLN A 70 10.53 -9.06 -8.05
N THR A 71 11.26 -8.40 -7.12
CA THR A 71 11.71 -7.04 -7.33
C THR A 71 12.70 -7.10 -8.48
N PRO A 72 12.40 -6.46 -9.63
CA PRO A 72 13.30 -6.47 -10.77
C PRO A 72 14.70 -6.02 -10.32
N SER A 73 15.74 -6.74 -10.73
CA SER A 73 17.13 -6.33 -10.49
C SER A 73 17.47 -5.02 -11.19
N THR A 74 16.72 -4.68 -12.23
CA THR A 74 16.73 -3.38 -12.92
C THR A 74 15.49 -2.56 -12.53
N PRO A 75 15.62 -1.37 -11.92
CA PRO A 75 14.48 -0.54 -11.59
C PRO A 75 13.72 -0.18 -12.88
N TYR A 76 12.49 -0.70 -13.00
CA TYR A 76 11.64 -0.41 -14.16
C TYR A 76 10.94 0.94 -13.96
N PRO A 77 11.18 1.94 -14.82
CA PRO A 77 10.45 3.20 -14.76
C PRO A 77 9.00 2.95 -15.18
N VAL A 78 8.07 3.21 -14.27
CA VAL A 78 6.65 3.16 -14.60
C VAL A 78 6.30 4.47 -15.31
N ASN A 79 5.66 4.40 -16.47
CA ASN A 79 5.26 5.58 -17.22
C ASN A 79 4.19 6.35 -16.44
N TRP A 80 4.60 7.27 -15.58
CA TRP A 80 3.76 8.23 -14.86
C TRP A 80 3.69 9.58 -15.58
N HIS A 81 3.97 9.60 -16.90
CA HIS A 81 4.30 10.83 -17.62
C HIS A 81 5.43 11.61 -16.93
N VAL A 82 6.30 10.88 -16.21
CA VAL A 82 7.50 11.44 -15.59
C VAL A 82 8.38 11.96 -16.73
N ARG A 83 9.00 13.13 -16.54
CA ARG A 83 9.94 13.69 -17.53
C ARG A 83 10.90 12.59 -17.98
N GLN A 84 11.20 12.52 -19.28
CA GLN A 84 12.10 11.50 -19.84
C GLN A 84 13.46 11.43 -19.12
N ASP A 85 13.83 12.50 -18.40
CA ASP A 85 15.07 12.65 -17.64
C ASP A 85 15.06 11.98 -16.24
N THR A 86 14.00 11.26 -15.88
CA THR A 86 13.93 10.65 -14.56
C THR A 86 14.86 9.45 -14.48
N LEU A 87 15.98 9.61 -13.76
CA LEU A 87 17.00 8.59 -13.64
C LEU A 87 16.44 7.31 -12.99
N PRO A 88 16.75 6.10 -13.52
CA PRO A 88 16.33 4.81 -12.94
C PRO A 88 16.68 4.66 -11.45
N GLU A 89 17.74 5.32 -10.99
CA GLU A 89 18.16 5.39 -9.59
C GLU A 89 17.08 5.97 -8.66
N SER A 90 16.31 6.98 -9.14
CA SER A 90 15.23 7.60 -8.35
C SER A 90 14.14 6.59 -8.00
N TRP A 91 13.82 5.69 -8.94
CA TRP A 91 12.87 4.61 -8.70
C TRP A 91 13.43 3.59 -7.72
N ALA A 92 14.71 3.19 -7.85
CA ALA A 92 15.34 2.27 -6.90
C ALA A 92 15.30 2.82 -5.46
N VAL A 93 15.57 4.12 -5.28
CA VAL A 93 15.45 4.81 -3.99
C VAL A 93 14.01 4.77 -3.50
N ALA A 94 13.04 5.19 -4.31
CA ALA A 94 11.62 5.23 -3.91
C ALA A 94 11.09 3.84 -3.51
N TRP A 95 11.51 2.77 -4.19
CA TRP A 95 11.14 1.40 -3.83
C TRP A 95 11.77 0.95 -2.51
N LYS A 96 13.07 1.19 -2.34
CA LYS A 96 13.79 0.87 -1.10
C LYS A 96 13.14 1.58 0.09
N GLU A 97 12.80 2.84 -0.08
CA GLU A 97 12.16 3.66 0.95
C GLU A 97 10.76 3.15 1.29
N LEU A 98 9.93 2.82 0.29
CA LEU A 98 8.60 2.23 0.50
C LEU A 98 8.70 0.93 1.33
N HIS A 99 9.65 0.06 1.02
CA HIS A 99 9.83 -1.19 1.75
C HIS A 99 10.40 -1.02 3.17
N ALA A 100 10.98 0.14 3.48
CA ALA A 100 11.47 0.48 4.81
C ALA A 100 10.40 1.10 5.72
N VAL A 101 9.25 1.51 5.15
CA VAL A 101 8.14 2.13 5.89
C VAL A 101 7.62 1.17 6.97
N PRO A 102 7.49 1.61 8.23
CA PRO A 102 7.05 0.77 9.33
C PRO A 102 5.52 0.60 9.40
N LEU A 103 4.84 0.48 8.26
CA LEU A 103 3.38 0.28 8.20
C LEU A 103 3.01 -1.19 7.93
N PRO A 104 1.74 -1.57 8.18
CA PRO A 104 1.25 -2.90 7.83
C PRO A 104 1.44 -3.23 6.35
N SER A 105 1.52 -4.52 6.04
CA SER A 105 1.70 -4.99 4.67
C SER A 105 0.60 -4.53 3.71
N SER A 106 -0.61 -4.28 4.19
CA SER A 106 -1.71 -3.70 3.41
C SER A 106 -1.37 -2.30 2.89
N ALA A 107 -0.90 -1.40 3.75
CA ALA A 107 -0.50 -0.04 3.38
C ALA A 107 0.67 -0.01 2.38
N ILE A 108 1.69 -0.84 2.62
CA ILE A 108 2.81 -1.01 1.68
C ILE A 108 2.29 -1.51 0.32
N THR A 109 1.32 -2.43 0.32
CA THR A 109 0.75 -2.99 -0.91
C THR A 109 -0.11 -1.97 -1.65
N SER A 110 -0.95 -1.20 -0.97
CA SER A 110 -1.71 -0.08 -1.56
C SER A 110 -0.78 0.91 -2.26
N CYS A 111 0.28 1.34 -1.57
CA CYS A 111 1.24 2.28 -2.13
C CYS A 111 2.09 1.66 -3.25
N TYR A 112 2.45 0.38 -3.16
CA TYR A 112 3.15 -0.33 -4.23
C TYR A 112 2.31 -0.42 -5.51
N LEU A 113 1.05 -0.86 -5.39
CA LEU A 113 0.12 -0.95 -6.52
C LEU A 113 -0.12 0.43 -7.14
N TRP A 114 -0.27 1.44 -6.29
CA TRP A 114 -0.32 2.82 -6.74
C TRP A 114 0.95 3.17 -7.51
N MET A 115 2.16 3.14 -6.91
CA MET A 115 3.39 3.47 -7.63
C MET A 115 3.60 2.69 -8.95
N HIS A 116 3.02 1.49 -9.11
CA HIS A 116 3.04 0.72 -10.35
C HIS A 116 1.96 1.05 -11.40
N ARG A 117 1.11 2.05 -11.17
CA ARG A 117 -0.10 2.33 -11.98
C ARG A 117 -1.06 1.13 -12.07
N ARG A 118 -1.11 0.31 -11.01
CA ARG A 118 -1.93 -0.91 -10.88
C ARG A 118 -2.97 -0.79 -9.76
N ALA A 119 -3.26 0.42 -9.30
CA ALA A 119 -4.36 0.61 -8.37
C ALA A 119 -5.70 0.32 -9.06
N TRP A 120 -6.68 -0.10 -8.28
CA TRP A 120 -8.02 -0.36 -8.80
C TRP A 120 -8.69 0.95 -9.21
N LEU A 121 -9.12 1.00 -10.47
CA LEU A 121 -9.89 2.08 -11.06
C LEU A 121 -11.30 1.58 -11.39
N ALA A 122 -12.26 2.48 -11.29
CA ALA A 122 -13.63 2.32 -11.70
C ALA A 122 -13.68 2.17 -13.22
N ARG A 123 -14.07 0.98 -13.69
CA ARG A 123 -14.13 0.66 -15.12
C ARG A 123 -15.43 -0.06 -15.48
N THR A 124 -15.98 0.28 -16.64
CA THR A 124 -17.12 -0.41 -17.25
C THR A 124 -16.66 -0.99 -18.59
N GLY A 125 -16.24 -2.26 -18.59
CA GLY A 125 -15.56 -2.84 -19.76
C GLY A 125 -14.19 -2.20 -19.99
N ALA A 126 -13.96 -1.65 -21.18
CA ALA A 126 -12.72 -0.97 -21.57
C ALA A 126 -12.67 0.51 -21.15
N THR A 127 -13.82 1.10 -20.77
CA THR A 127 -13.90 2.52 -20.42
C THR A 127 -13.63 2.74 -18.94
N VAL A 128 -12.87 3.78 -18.64
CA VAL A 128 -12.66 4.27 -17.28
C VAL A 128 -13.83 5.19 -16.93
N ALA A 129 -14.44 4.98 -15.77
CA ALA A 129 -15.53 5.82 -15.28
C ALA A 129 -15.04 7.27 -15.07
N PRO A 130 -15.95 8.26 -15.08
CA PRO A 130 -15.61 9.60 -14.64
C PRO A 130 -15.19 9.61 -13.17
N CYS A 131 -14.41 10.61 -12.78
CA CYS A 131 -14.06 10.82 -11.38
C CYS A 131 -15.32 11.07 -10.54
N PRO A 132 -15.55 10.36 -9.42
CA PRO A 132 -16.76 10.53 -8.61
C PRO A 132 -16.67 11.72 -7.66
N LEU A 133 -15.49 12.36 -7.58
CA LEU A 133 -15.19 13.39 -6.58
C LEU A 133 -15.13 14.80 -7.16
N CYS A 134 -15.20 14.96 -8.48
CA CYS A 134 -15.18 16.28 -9.08
C CYS A 134 -16.02 16.30 -10.36
N ASP A 135 -16.65 17.44 -10.64
CA ASP A 135 -17.52 17.64 -11.81
C ASP A 135 -16.76 17.70 -13.14
N THR A 136 -15.45 17.47 -13.12
CA THR A 136 -14.69 17.37 -14.35
C THR A 136 -15.03 16.04 -15.02
N THR A 137 -15.39 16.06 -16.31
CA THR A 137 -15.55 14.86 -17.16
C THR A 137 -14.25 14.05 -17.33
N LYS A 138 -13.22 14.35 -16.52
CA LYS A 138 -11.96 13.63 -16.50
C LYS A 138 -12.20 12.19 -16.09
N ALA A 139 -11.59 11.30 -16.86
CA ALA A 139 -11.52 9.89 -16.54
C ALA A 139 -10.82 9.70 -15.19
N GLU A 140 -11.25 8.69 -14.46
CA GLU A 140 -10.70 8.26 -13.19
C GLU A 140 -9.34 7.55 -13.38
N ALA A 141 -8.39 8.29 -13.93
CA ALA A 141 -7.01 7.85 -14.08
C ALA A 141 -6.29 7.90 -12.73
N GLN A 142 -5.28 7.04 -12.56
CA GLN A 142 -4.65 6.89 -11.26
C GLN A 142 -3.96 8.15 -10.72
N GLU A 143 -3.35 8.95 -11.58
CA GLU A 143 -2.81 10.26 -11.21
C GLU A 143 -3.89 11.19 -10.67
N HIS A 144 -5.04 11.22 -11.35
CA HIS A 144 -6.17 12.03 -10.94
C HIS A 144 -6.77 11.54 -9.62
N ALA A 145 -7.02 10.24 -9.52
CA ALA A 145 -7.68 9.62 -8.37
C ALA A 145 -6.88 9.67 -7.06
N TYR A 146 -5.57 9.92 -7.11
CA TYR A 146 -4.69 9.91 -5.93
C TYR A 146 -3.92 11.21 -5.72
N VAL A 147 -3.80 12.09 -6.72
CA VAL A 147 -2.97 13.30 -6.61
C VAL A 147 -3.68 14.54 -7.16
N THR A 148 -4.12 14.52 -8.42
CA THR A 148 -4.50 15.77 -9.12
C THR A 148 -5.99 16.12 -9.11
N CYS A 149 -6.86 15.24 -8.60
CA CYS A 149 -8.27 15.60 -8.37
C CYS A 149 -8.36 16.68 -7.27
N PRO A 150 -9.12 17.77 -7.45
CA PRO A 150 -9.23 18.85 -6.45
C PRO A 150 -9.62 18.34 -5.06
N SER A 151 -10.64 17.48 -4.96
CA SER A 151 -11.09 16.90 -3.69
C SER A 151 -10.06 15.96 -3.06
N ILE A 152 -9.18 15.36 -3.87
CA ILE A 152 -8.04 14.57 -3.36
C ILE A 152 -6.89 15.49 -2.95
N LEU A 153 -6.66 16.61 -3.64
CA LEU A 153 -5.70 17.62 -3.22
C LEU A 153 -6.07 18.15 -1.83
N ASP A 154 -7.35 18.35 -1.54
CA ASP A 154 -7.82 18.73 -0.20
C ASP A 154 -7.46 17.68 0.88
N VAL A 155 -7.40 16.38 0.53
CA VAL A 155 -6.91 15.32 1.42
C VAL A 155 -5.45 15.55 1.77
N TRP A 156 -4.59 15.83 0.77
CA TRP A 156 -3.18 16.12 0.98
C TRP A 156 -2.97 17.38 1.82
N LEU A 157 -3.74 18.43 1.53
CA LEU A 157 -3.67 19.72 2.24
C LEU A 157 -4.11 19.60 3.69
N ALA A 158 -5.18 18.84 3.99
CA ALA A 158 -5.69 18.61 5.33
C ALA A 158 -4.64 17.98 6.28
N VAL A 159 -3.62 17.31 5.74
CA VAL A 159 -2.57 16.63 6.53
C VAL A 159 -1.19 17.29 6.43
N ILE A 160 -1.10 18.47 5.81
CA ILE A 160 0.12 19.30 5.86
C ILE A 160 0.52 19.68 7.30
N PRO A 161 -0.40 20.00 8.23
CA PRO A 161 -0.02 20.27 9.62
C PRO A 161 0.73 19.10 10.27
N LEU A 162 0.33 17.86 9.97
CA LEU A 162 1.02 16.65 10.44
C LEU A 162 2.43 16.56 9.84
N LEU A 163 2.59 16.84 8.55
CA LEU A 163 3.90 16.83 7.89
C LEU A 163 4.87 17.82 8.55
N ARG A 164 4.39 19.04 8.85
CA ARG A 164 5.17 20.05 9.58
C ARG A 164 5.53 19.59 10.99
N ALA A 165 4.59 18.95 11.69
CA ALA A 165 4.82 18.42 13.02
C ALA A 165 5.82 17.24 13.05
N LEU A 166 5.97 16.52 11.94
CA LEU A 166 7.02 15.52 11.74
C LEU A 166 8.40 16.16 11.47
N GLY A 167 8.51 17.48 11.40
CA GLY A 167 9.76 18.21 11.17
C GLY A 167 10.10 18.43 9.70
N ILE A 168 9.14 18.27 8.78
CA ILE A 168 9.34 18.54 7.35
C ILE A 168 8.71 19.89 7.01
N GLY A 169 9.57 20.89 6.81
CA GLY A 169 9.18 22.27 6.50
C GLY A 169 9.14 22.59 5.00
N ASP A 170 9.65 21.69 4.15
CA ASP A 170 9.76 21.92 2.71
C ASP A 170 8.41 22.16 2.03
N SER A 171 8.39 23.08 1.07
CA SER A 171 7.24 23.26 0.19
C SER A 171 7.22 22.13 -0.84
N LEU A 172 6.22 21.25 -0.74
CA LEU A 172 6.06 20.10 -1.64
C LEU A 172 5.27 20.47 -2.89
N SER A 173 5.81 20.11 -4.05
CA SER A 173 5.09 20.15 -5.32
C SER A 173 4.01 19.05 -5.34
N HIS A 174 2.76 19.42 -5.60
CA HIS A 174 1.63 18.49 -5.66
C HIS A 174 1.39 18.00 -7.10
N ASN A 175 2.44 17.44 -7.72
CA ASN A 175 2.34 16.75 -9.01
C ASN A 175 2.58 15.24 -8.83
N ALA A 176 2.05 14.42 -9.73
CA ALA A 176 2.17 12.97 -9.58
C ALA A 176 3.61 12.44 -9.64
N PRO A 177 4.49 12.91 -10.56
CA PRO A 177 5.91 12.53 -10.58
C PRO A 177 6.63 12.69 -9.23
N ASP A 178 6.55 13.86 -8.62
CA ASP A 178 7.25 14.14 -7.37
C ASP A 178 6.60 13.39 -6.21
N THR A 179 5.27 13.31 -6.19
CA THR A 179 4.53 12.56 -5.17
C THR A 179 4.87 11.06 -5.22
N VAL A 180 4.90 10.44 -6.40
CA VAL A 180 5.17 9.00 -6.57
C VAL A 180 6.61 8.63 -6.26
N LEU A 181 7.56 9.52 -6.55
CA LEU A 181 8.96 9.34 -6.19
C LEU A 181 9.25 9.78 -4.75
N GLY A 182 8.32 10.46 -4.07
CA GLY A 182 8.49 10.89 -2.69
C GLY A 182 9.45 12.07 -2.56
N TRP A 183 9.33 13.05 -3.46
CA TRP A 183 10.05 14.33 -3.48
C TRP A 183 11.56 14.13 -3.25
N GLN A 184 12.25 13.61 -4.26
CA GLN A 184 13.68 13.26 -4.20
C GLN A 184 14.59 14.43 -3.78
N GLN A 185 14.13 15.67 -3.96
CA GLN A 185 14.81 16.88 -3.49
C GLN A 185 14.86 17.02 -1.97
N VAL A 186 13.88 16.48 -1.23
CA VAL A 186 13.84 16.55 0.24
C VAL A 186 14.84 15.55 0.80
N ARG A 187 15.91 16.00 1.45
CA ARG A 187 16.97 15.10 1.97
C ARG A 187 16.81 14.79 3.45
N GLU A 188 16.32 15.76 4.21
CA GLU A 188 16.14 15.63 5.64
C GLU A 188 14.87 14.86 5.96
N HIS A 189 14.95 14.01 6.99
CA HIS A 189 13.80 13.26 7.52
C HIS A 189 12.97 12.48 6.47
N ARG A 190 13.59 12.06 5.35
CA ARG A 190 12.93 11.37 4.23
C ARG A 190 12.03 10.22 4.66
N HIS A 191 12.46 9.40 5.62
CA HIS A 191 11.63 8.29 6.11
C HIS A 191 10.30 8.75 6.73
N ARG A 192 10.23 9.96 7.32
CA ARG A 192 8.99 10.55 7.84
C ARG A 192 8.09 11.00 6.69
N LEU A 193 8.66 11.61 5.65
CA LEU A 193 7.94 12.01 4.44
C LEU A 193 7.32 10.80 3.73
N ILE A 194 8.09 9.74 3.56
CA ILE A 194 7.64 8.52 2.89
C ILE A 194 6.58 7.81 3.74
N LEU A 195 6.72 7.79 5.08
CA LEU A 195 5.68 7.28 5.98
C LEU A 195 4.36 8.06 5.79
N TRP A 196 4.42 9.40 5.83
CA TRP A 196 3.26 10.29 5.66
C TRP A 196 2.58 10.05 4.30
N ARG A 197 3.35 10.05 3.21
CA ARG A 197 2.85 9.76 1.86
C ARG A 197 2.16 8.40 1.79
N THR A 198 2.81 7.36 2.30
CA THR A 198 2.27 5.99 2.26
C THR A 198 0.99 5.87 3.08
N ALA A 199 0.88 6.56 4.22
CA ALA A 199 -0.35 6.61 5.01
C ALA A 199 -1.52 7.25 4.22
N ILE A 200 -1.28 8.36 3.52
CA ILE A 200 -2.29 9.05 2.70
C ILE A 200 -2.75 8.16 1.54
N VAL A 201 -1.81 7.60 0.78
CA VAL A 201 -2.13 6.72 -0.35
C VAL A 201 -2.90 5.48 0.12
N HIS A 202 -2.53 4.92 1.28
CA HIS A 202 -3.27 3.81 1.87
C HIS A 202 -4.69 4.23 2.28
N TRP A 203 -4.84 5.37 2.94
CA TRP A 203 -6.15 5.90 3.34
C TRP A 203 -7.07 6.10 2.13
N ILE A 204 -6.57 6.75 1.06
CA ILE A 204 -7.30 6.93 -0.21
C ILE A 204 -7.71 5.57 -0.79
N ALA A 205 -6.80 4.59 -0.83
CA ALA A 205 -7.11 3.25 -1.32
C ALA A 205 -8.19 2.54 -0.47
N SER A 206 -8.15 2.72 0.85
CA SER A 206 -9.08 2.11 1.80
C SER A 206 -10.50 2.64 1.65
N ILE A 207 -10.70 3.95 1.44
CA ILE A 207 -12.04 4.51 1.19
C ILE A 207 -12.59 4.14 -0.19
N ARG A 208 -11.70 3.97 -1.18
CA ARG A 208 -12.07 3.64 -2.56
C ARG A 208 -12.46 2.18 -2.72
N SER A 209 -11.81 1.26 -2.01
CA SER A 209 -12.02 -0.18 -2.16
C SER A 209 -13.51 -0.58 -2.01
N PRO A 210 -14.25 -0.14 -0.97
CA PRO A 210 -15.69 -0.41 -0.87
C PRO A 210 -16.51 0.21 -2.00
N ALA A 211 -16.17 1.43 -2.45
CA ALA A 211 -16.88 2.10 -3.54
C ALA A 211 -16.72 1.36 -4.88
N LEU A 212 -15.49 0.92 -5.17
CA LEU A 212 -15.19 0.11 -6.35
C LEU A 212 -15.88 -1.26 -6.29
N SER A 213 -15.95 -1.87 -5.10
CA SER A 213 -16.68 -3.13 -4.90
C SER A 213 -18.19 -2.97 -5.07
N ARG A 214 -18.78 -1.80 -4.80
CA ARG A 214 -20.21 -1.52 -5.04
C ARG A 214 -20.48 -1.17 -6.51
N GLN A 215 -19.52 -0.60 -7.21
CA GLN A 215 -19.69 -0.31 -8.64
C GLN A 215 -19.86 -1.59 -9.46
N SER A 216 -19.14 -2.66 -9.11
CA SER A 216 -19.27 -3.94 -9.83
C SER A 216 -20.68 -4.52 -9.76
N THR A 217 -21.47 -4.14 -8.76
CA THR A 217 -22.87 -4.59 -8.57
C THR A 217 -23.90 -3.56 -9.04
N THR A 218 -23.67 -2.27 -8.79
CA THR A 218 -24.65 -1.20 -9.07
C THR A 218 -24.42 -0.45 -10.37
N LEU A 219 -23.29 -0.69 -11.06
CA LEU A 219 -22.79 0.07 -12.21
C LEU A 219 -22.55 1.58 -11.95
N SER A 220 -22.80 2.05 -10.73
CA SER A 220 -22.58 3.43 -10.30
C SER A 220 -21.32 3.53 -9.44
N PHE A 221 -20.47 4.52 -9.73
CA PHE A 221 -19.30 4.81 -8.90
C PHE A 221 -19.55 6.09 -8.11
N SER A 222 -19.79 5.94 -6.81
CA SER A 222 -19.99 7.06 -5.88
C SER A 222 -19.02 6.92 -4.71
N LEU A 223 -18.34 8.02 -4.39
CA LEU A 223 -17.37 8.13 -3.32
C LEU A 223 -17.65 9.43 -2.57
N ALA A 224 -17.88 9.34 -1.25
CA ALA A 224 -18.00 10.49 -0.38
C ALA A 224 -16.75 10.59 0.49
N LEU A 225 -16.14 11.77 0.54
CA LEU A 225 -15.06 12.06 1.48
C LEU A 225 -15.67 12.52 2.82
N PRO A 226 -15.13 12.08 3.97
CA PRO A 226 -15.53 12.61 5.26
C PRO A 226 -15.00 14.04 5.45
N SER A 227 -15.32 14.68 6.59
CA SER A 227 -14.79 16.02 6.90
C SER A 227 -13.26 16.03 6.98
N GLN A 228 -12.64 17.19 6.70
CA GLN A 228 -11.18 17.33 6.74
C GLN A 228 -10.58 16.89 8.10
N SER A 229 -11.24 17.17 9.22
CA SER A 229 -10.82 16.72 10.55
C SER A 229 -10.79 15.20 10.71
N VAL A 230 -11.76 14.48 10.15
CA VAL A 230 -11.81 13.01 10.18
C VAL A 230 -10.73 12.42 9.29
N ILE A 231 -10.48 13.02 8.12
CA ILE A 231 -9.39 12.65 7.21
C ILE A 231 -8.05 12.81 7.93
N ALA A 232 -7.83 14.00 8.48
CA ALA A 232 -6.62 14.37 9.21
C ALA A 232 -6.36 13.45 10.40
N SER A 233 -7.36 13.20 11.23
CA SER A 233 -7.28 12.28 12.36
C SER A 233 -6.95 10.85 11.91
N SER A 234 -7.63 10.33 10.89
CA SER A 234 -7.41 8.96 10.40
C SER A 234 -5.98 8.74 9.90
N ILE A 235 -5.45 9.69 9.12
CA ILE A 235 -4.08 9.62 8.60
C ILE A 235 -3.06 9.81 9.73
N THR A 236 -3.34 10.70 10.69
CA THR A 236 -2.50 10.90 11.88
C THR A 236 -2.38 9.61 12.69
N THR A 237 -3.48 8.88 12.88
CA THR A 237 -3.48 7.57 13.55
C THR A 237 -2.61 6.57 12.80
N LEU A 238 -2.74 6.46 11.47
CA LEU A 238 -1.89 5.57 10.67
C LEU A 238 -0.39 5.91 10.80
N VAL A 239 -0.04 7.20 10.80
CA VAL A 239 1.35 7.63 11.01
C VAL A 239 1.83 7.28 12.42
N ALA A 240 1.02 7.52 13.45
CA ALA A 240 1.34 7.15 14.84
C ALA A 240 1.56 5.64 14.99
N GLU A 241 0.67 4.81 14.42
CA GLU A 241 0.81 3.35 14.40
C GLU A 241 2.11 2.91 13.71
N GLY A 242 2.50 3.58 12.63
CA GLY A 242 3.77 3.33 11.94
C GLY A 242 4.98 3.62 12.83
N ILE A 243 5.00 4.77 13.49
CA ILE A 243 6.09 5.15 14.42
C ILE A 243 6.14 4.19 15.61
N GLN A 244 4.99 3.85 16.20
CA GLN A 244 4.87 2.90 17.30
C GLN A 244 5.39 1.50 16.89
N SER A 245 5.07 1.06 15.67
CA SER A 245 5.53 -0.22 15.13
C SER A 245 7.04 -0.23 14.92
N ASP A 246 7.62 0.88 14.45
CA ASP A 246 9.09 1.00 14.34
C ASP A 246 9.75 1.00 15.72
N TRP A 247 9.16 1.69 16.70
CA TRP A 247 9.69 1.71 18.07
C TRP A 247 9.74 0.31 18.67
N ALA A 248 8.62 -0.42 18.60
CA ALA A 248 8.54 -1.80 19.05
C ALA A 248 9.57 -2.69 18.34
N ARG A 249 9.80 -2.46 17.05
CA ARG A 249 10.81 -3.19 16.26
C ARG A 249 12.24 -2.86 16.69
N ILE A 250 12.57 -1.58 16.89
CA ILE A 250 13.90 -1.13 17.32
C ILE A 250 14.24 -1.75 18.68
N ARG A 251 13.31 -1.73 19.64
CA ARG A 251 13.49 -2.32 20.97
C ARG A 251 13.69 -3.83 20.97
N ARG A 252 13.15 -4.53 19.97
CA ARG A 252 13.30 -5.99 19.82
C ARG A 252 14.56 -6.39 19.05
N ARG A 253 15.39 -5.44 18.59
CA ARG A 253 16.62 -5.78 17.87
C ARG A 253 17.64 -6.39 18.83
N PRO A 254 18.08 -7.64 18.63
CA PRO A 254 19.03 -8.31 19.53
C PRO A 254 20.37 -7.59 19.64
N THR A 255 20.73 -6.81 18.62
CA THR A 255 22.01 -6.12 18.51
C THR A 255 22.05 -4.75 19.20
N LEU A 256 20.92 -4.27 19.74
CA LEU A 256 20.84 -2.95 20.38
C LEU A 256 20.51 -3.10 21.86
N THR A 257 21.34 -2.48 22.72
CA THR A 257 20.98 -2.26 24.11
C THR A 257 19.97 -1.11 24.22
N PRO A 258 19.25 -0.95 25.36
CA PRO A 258 18.19 0.06 25.51
C PRO A 258 18.64 1.50 25.17
N GLY A 259 19.79 1.94 25.66
CA GLY A 259 20.28 3.31 25.40
C GLY A 259 20.55 3.62 23.92
N PRO A 260 21.31 2.79 23.18
CA PRO A 260 21.45 2.89 21.73
C PRO A 260 20.13 2.77 20.96
N ALA A 261 19.21 1.92 21.40
CA ALA A 261 17.88 1.81 20.79
C ALA A 261 17.08 3.13 20.94
N SER A 262 17.08 3.74 22.12
CA SER A 262 16.45 5.04 22.39
C SER A 262 17.09 6.16 21.58
N ARG A 263 18.43 6.22 21.50
CA ARG A 263 19.14 7.21 20.66
C ARG A 263 18.78 7.08 19.18
N LEU A 264 18.79 5.85 18.65
CA LEU A 264 18.40 5.58 17.26
C LEU A 264 16.95 6.02 16.99
N PHE A 265 16.04 5.78 17.94
CA PHE A 265 14.65 6.22 17.82
C PHE A 265 14.54 7.74 17.87
N ASP A 266 15.25 8.40 18.78
CA ASP A 266 15.23 9.86 18.93
C ASP A 266 15.73 10.56 17.68
N GLU A 267 16.90 10.16 17.17
CA GLU A 267 17.46 10.68 15.91
C GLU A 267 16.46 10.51 14.77
N ARG A 268 15.79 9.35 14.72
CA ARG A 268 14.88 9.02 13.62
C ARG A 268 13.56 9.75 13.74
N TRP A 269 12.93 9.85 14.90
CA TRP A 269 11.53 10.26 15.02
C TRP A 269 11.29 11.49 15.89
N VAL A 270 12.12 11.73 16.91
CA VAL A 270 11.91 12.80 17.90
C VAL A 270 12.66 14.08 17.54
N SER A 271 13.89 13.96 17.03
CA SER A 271 14.71 15.10 16.65
C SER A 271 13.97 15.96 15.62
N SER A 272 13.82 17.27 15.91
CA SER A 272 13.08 18.22 15.08
C SER A 272 11.59 17.90 14.86
N SER A 273 11.01 16.98 15.63
CA SER A 273 9.60 16.61 15.55
C SER A 273 8.83 17.15 16.75
N SER A 274 7.69 17.79 16.50
CA SER A 274 6.73 18.14 17.54
C SER A 274 5.63 17.10 17.72
N PHE A 275 5.55 16.11 16.81
CA PHE A 275 4.49 15.09 16.78
C PHE A 275 4.71 13.95 17.77
N VAL A 276 5.96 13.54 18.01
CA VAL A 276 6.27 12.39 18.87
C VAL A 276 7.36 12.74 19.86
N ARG A 277 7.19 12.30 21.10
CA ARG A 277 8.18 12.47 22.18
C ARG A 277 8.30 11.18 22.99
N ARG A 278 9.48 10.93 23.55
CA ARG A 278 9.64 9.93 24.62
C ARG A 278 9.03 10.47 25.91
N VAL A 279 8.42 9.60 26.70
CA VAL A 279 8.03 9.95 28.07
C VAL A 279 9.32 10.05 28.89
N THR A 280 9.52 11.19 29.55
CA THR A 280 10.81 11.66 30.09
C THR A 280 11.54 10.70 31.06
N ASP A 281 10.87 9.65 31.54
CA ASP A 281 11.42 8.67 32.48
C ASP A 281 11.31 7.21 32.00
N SER A 282 11.06 6.99 30.69
CA SER A 282 10.70 5.68 30.15
C SER A 282 11.37 5.38 28.81
N ASP A 283 12.25 4.36 28.80
CA ASP A 283 12.71 3.68 27.58
C ASP A 283 11.65 2.75 26.97
N THR A 284 10.41 2.84 27.46
CA THR A 284 9.35 1.88 27.11
C THR A 284 8.17 2.49 26.40
N SER A 285 7.94 3.80 26.55
CA SER A 285 6.76 4.49 26.07
C SER A 285 7.09 5.76 25.30
N ILE A 286 6.30 6.01 24.26
CA ILE A 286 6.31 7.23 23.47
C ILE A 286 4.91 7.84 23.52
N THR A 287 4.82 9.14 23.34
CA THR A 287 3.58 9.90 23.31
C THR A 287 3.48 10.66 22.00
N PHE A 288 2.24 10.81 21.52
CA PHE A 288 1.94 11.56 20.32
C PHE A 288 1.21 12.85 20.70
N ILE A 289 1.65 13.96 20.14
CA ILE A 289 1.05 15.27 20.34
C ILE A 289 0.34 15.61 19.04
N ILE A 290 -0.99 15.70 19.09
CA ILE A 290 -1.80 16.05 17.93
C ILE A 290 -1.63 17.54 17.65
N PRO A 291 -1.21 17.95 16.43
CA PRO A 291 -1.16 19.34 16.05
C PRO A 291 -2.51 20.04 16.29
N PRO A 292 -2.52 21.26 16.86
CA PRO A 292 -3.75 21.99 17.19
C PRO A 292 -4.55 22.45 15.95
N SER A 293 -3.97 22.30 14.76
CA SER A 293 -4.54 22.71 13.47
C SER A 293 -5.02 21.55 12.60
N LEU A 294 -5.14 20.33 13.15
CA LEU A 294 -5.77 19.17 12.49
C LEU A 294 -7.27 19.07 12.79
#